data_AF-A0A8D8CUE5-F1
#
_entry.id   AF-A0A8D8CUE5-F1
#
_cell.length_a   1.000
_cell.length_b   1.000
_cell.length_c   1.000
_cell.angle_alpha   90.00
_cell.angle_beta   90.00
_cell.angle_gamma   90.00
#
_symmetry.space_group_name_H-M   'P 1'
#
loop_
_entity.id
_entity.type
_entity.pdbx_description
1 polymer ?
#
loop_
_entity_poly.entity_id
_entity_poly.type
_entity_poly.pdbx_seq_one_letter_code
_entity_poly.pdbx_strand_id
1 'polypeptide(L)'
;KLSKRFARARHVRCLFTFFVNIPNTMNKSRNFKKKNHRGAGSSGGRTRNLPEKLADLAVDSDGSDDDEGSGSGSSSDEEAGKNKFDLGKPPSFPVSMWDLNHCDPKKCSGRKLSRHGLIANLRLGQKFPGLVLTPVGTNCVSPLDRDIITSSGIAVVDCSWARLDETPFNKMKSTNPRLLPFLVAANPINYGKPCKLSCVEAIAASMYITGYKDEALWYLNKFSWGHSFVELNQELLDAYAACKNSAEILEAQNKYLEKAEAEHSNRNREIDLPPSESEDEEEEDD
;
A
#
# COMPACT_ATOMS: atom_id res chain seq x y z
N LYS A 1 -13.52 24.45 31.48
CA LYS A 1 -14.02 23.91 30.19
C LYS A 1 -12.94 23.82 29.07
N LEU A 2 -11.65 24.03 29.36
CA LEU A 2 -10.56 23.91 28.36
C LEU A 2 -9.74 22.60 28.40
N SER A 3 -9.81 21.78 29.47
CA SER A 3 -8.96 20.57 29.57
C SER A 3 -9.51 19.33 28.86
N LYS A 4 -10.81 19.29 28.51
CA LYS A 4 -11.43 18.11 27.85
C LYS A 4 -11.23 18.06 26.33
N ARG A 5 -10.87 19.17 25.67
CA ARG A 5 -10.58 19.21 24.22
C ARG A 5 -9.16 18.77 23.87
N PHE A 6 -8.20 18.92 24.79
CA PHE A 6 -6.82 18.44 24.62
C PHE A 6 -6.66 16.92 24.79
N ALA A 7 -7.58 16.26 25.51
CA ALA A 7 -7.55 14.82 25.73
C ALA A 7 -8.00 13.99 24.50
N ARG A 8 -8.90 14.52 23.66
CA ARG A 8 -9.37 13.83 22.44
C ARG A 8 -8.33 13.81 21.31
N ALA A 9 -7.54 14.87 21.15
CA ALA A 9 -6.44 14.90 20.18
C ALA A 9 -5.29 13.95 20.54
N ARG A 10 -5.08 13.69 21.85
CA ARG A 10 -4.17 12.64 22.31
C ARG A 10 -4.69 11.24 22.01
N HIS A 11 -6.00 11.00 21.99
CA HIS A 11 -6.59 9.70 21.67
C HIS A 11 -6.45 9.31 20.19
N VAL A 12 -6.52 10.27 19.25
CA VAL A 12 -6.29 10.01 17.81
C VAL A 12 -4.82 9.72 17.53
N ARG A 13 -3.91 10.45 18.19
CA ARG A 13 -2.47 10.12 18.19
C ARG A 13 -2.23 8.77 18.89
N CYS A 14 -2.99 8.47 19.95
CA CYS A 14 -2.92 7.22 20.69
C CYS A 14 -3.36 6.03 19.85
N LEU A 15 -4.43 6.13 19.04
CA LEU A 15 -4.87 5.07 18.12
C LEU A 15 -3.87 4.83 16.98
N PHE A 16 -3.28 5.90 16.44
CA PHE A 16 -2.18 5.80 15.48
C PHE A 16 -0.92 5.18 16.11
N THR A 17 -0.62 5.46 17.39
CA THR A 17 0.47 4.79 18.13
C THR A 17 0.10 3.41 18.67
N PHE A 18 -1.17 3.12 18.97
CA PHE A 18 -1.65 1.83 19.48
C PHE A 18 -1.53 0.81 18.37
N PHE A 19 -1.97 1.14 17.14
CA PHE A 19 -1.79 0.26 15.99
C PHE A 19 -0.34 0.16 15.49
N VAL A 20 0.53 1.13 15.82
CA VAL A 20 1.97 1.02 15.57
C VAL A 20 2.67 0.12 16.60
N ASN A 21 2.06 -0.14 17.75
CA ASN A 21 2.63 -0.93 18.86
C ASN A 21 1.73 -2.08 19.36
N ILE A 22 0.83 -2.66 18.53
CA ILE A 22 0.26 -3.97 18.86
C ILE A 22 1.38 -5.00 18.64
N PRO A 23 1.86 -5.71 19.69
CA PRO A 23 2.76 -6.83 19.48
C PRO A 23 2.04 -7.86 18.62
N ASN A 24 2.67 -8.19 17.50
CA ASN A 24 2.18 -9.14 16.51
C ASN A 24 2.21 -10.56 17.11
N THR A 25 1.30 -10.88 18.02
CA THR A 25 1.17 -12.23 18.59
C THR A 25 0.24 -13.06 17.71
N MET A 26 0.67 -13.36 16.48
CA MET A 26 0.08 -14.43 15.67
C MET A 26 0.92 -14.68 14.39
N ASN A 27 1.94 -15.54 14.52
CA ASN A 27 2.39 -16.55 13.54
C ASN A 27 3.76 -17.10 13.96
N LYS A 28 3.78 -17.90 15.03
CA LYS A 28 4.82 -18.93 15.18
C LYS A 28 4.27 -20.20 14.54
N SER A 29 4.59 -20.43 13.28
CA SER A 29 4.48 -21.76 12.71
C SER A 29 5.80 -22.13 12.01
N ARG A 30 6.56 -22.93 12.75
CA ARG A 30 7.41 -24.05 12.32
C ARG A 30 8.15 -23.89 10.98
N ASN A 31 9.40 -23.43 11.05
CA ASN A 31 10.35 -23.57 9.94
C ASN A 31 11.10 -24.90 10.07
N PHE A 32 10.86 -25.81 9.13
CA PHE A 32 11.59 -27.06 8.95
C PHE A 32 13.03 -26.76 8.50
N LYS A 33 14.00 -27.34 9.21
CA LYS A 33 15.42 -27.38 8.81
C LYS A 33 15.57 -28.15 7.50
N LYS A 34 16.13 -27.53 6.46
CA LYS A 34 16.87 -28.24 5.39
C LYS A 34 18.32 -27.74 5.33
N LYS A 35 19.23 -28.67 5.60
CA LYS A 35 20.69 -28.53 5.58
C LYS A 35 21.17 -28.40 4.12
N ASN A 36 22.09 -27.48 3.87
CA ASN A 36 22.93 -27.44 2.67
C ASN A 36 24.41 -27.60 3.06
N HIS A 37 25.05 -28.60 2.46
CA HIS A 37 26.49 -28.79 2.30
C HIS A 37 26.63 -29.47 0.93
N ARG A 38 27.62 -29.27 0.07
CA ARG A 38 28.78 -28.39 -0.08
C ARG A 38 29.25 -28.70 -1.52
N GLY A 39 29.79 -27.72 -2.25
CA GLY A 39 30.43 -28.00 -3.54
C GLY A 39 31.09 -26.74 -4.09
N ALA A 40 32.42 -26.74 -4.11
CA ALA A 40 33.29 -25.62 -4.45
C ALA A 40 33.92 -25.80 -5.84
N GLY A 41 34.37 -24.68 -6.42
CA GLY A 41 35.35 -24.59 -7.51
C GLY A 41 34.76 -24.09 -8.82
N SER A 42 35.44 -23.31 -9.67
CA SER A 42 36.68 -22.55 -9.60
C SER A 42 36.74 -21.70 -10.90
N SER A 43 37.35 -20.51 -10.82
CA SER A 43 38.14 -19.81 -11.85
C SER A 43 37.62 -19.57 -13.28
N GLY A 44 37.69 -18.31 -13.72
CA GLY A 44 37.80 -17.97 -15.15
C GLY A 44 37.38 -16.54 -15.49
N GLY A 45 38.31 -15.58 -15.39
CA GLY A 45 38.06 -14.20 -15.81
C GLY A 45 38.06 -14.01 -17.32
N ARG A 46 37.25 -13.06 -17.82
CA ARG A 46 37.56 -12.30 -19.04
C ARG A 46 36.77 -11.00 -19.10
N THR A 47 37.49 -9.93 -19.34
CA THR A 47 37.02 -8.57 -19.58
C THR A 47 36.42 -8.43 -20.99
N ARG A 48 35.30 -7.71 -21.12
CA ARG A 48 35.09 -6.51 -21.98
C ARG A 48 33.67 -6.42 -22.58
N ASN A 49 33.19 -5.17 -22.51
CA ASN A 49 32.31 -4.43 -23.42
C ASN A 49 30.79 -4.62 -23.34
N LEU A 50 30.16 -3.50 -22.97
CA LEU A 50 28.81 -3.04 -23.28
C LEU A 50 28.46 -3.26 -24.77
N PRO A 51 27.19 -3.54 -25.07
CA PRO A 51 26.50 -2.67 -26.01
C PRO A 51 25.10 -2.25 -25.55
N GLU A 52 24.78 -1.01 -25.90
CA GLU A 52 23.43 -0.47 -26.01
C GLU A 52 22.57 -1.35 -26.95
N LYS A 53 21.37 -1.72 -26.51
CA LYS A 53 20.07 -1.39 -27.16
C LYS A 53 18.95 -2.32 -26.68
N LEU A 54 17.79 -1.69 -26.53
CA LEU A 54 16.47 -2.30 -26.29
C LEU A 54 16.09 -3.25 -27.44
N ALA A 55 16.05 -4.54 -27.17
CA ALA A 55 15.18 -5.59 -27.71
C ALA A 55 15.69 -6.92 -27.12
N ASP A 56 14.88 -7.97 -27.13
CA ASP A 56 15.22 -9.34 -26.69
C ASP A 56 15.04 -9.68 -25.20
N LEU A 57 13.77 -9.78 -24.79
CA LEU A 57 13.30 -10.87 -23.90
C LEU A 57 11.84 -11.23 -24.29
N ALA A 58 11.66 -11.78 -25.48
CA ALA A 58 10.54 -12.67 -25.77
C ALA A 58 11.04 -14.09 -25.50
N VAL A 59 10.38 -14.80 -24.58
CA VAL A 59 10.67 -16.21 -24.32
C VAL A 59 9.48 -17.00 -24.85
N ASP A 60 9.75 -17.80 -25.88
CA ASP A 60 8.91 -18.85 -26.42
C ASP A 60 8.42 -19.81 -25.34
N SER A 61 7.15 -20.19 -25.42
CA SER A 61 6.68 -21.47 -24.89
C SER A 61 5.75 -22.07 -25.94
N ASP A 62 6.38 -22.99 -26.67
CA ASP A 62 5.83 -23.98 -27.58
C ASP A 62 4.85 -24.93 -26.86
N GLY A 63 3.80 -25.32 -27.55
CA GLY A 63 2.67 -26.09 -27.05
C GLY A 63 1.60 -26.24 -28.13
N SER A 64 1.93 -27.01 -29.15
CA SER A 64 1.04 -27.52 -30.20
C SER A 64 -0.06 -28.42 -29.63
N ASP A 65 -1.31 -28.21 -30.05
CA ASP A 65 -2.29 -29.26 -30.30
C ASP A 65 -3.36 -28.71 -31.27
N ASP A 66 -3.53 -29.44 -32.39
CA ASP A 66 -4.43 -29.16 -33.51
C ASP A 66 -5.90 -29.49 -33.15
N ASP A 67 -6.86 -28.67 -33.60
CA ASP A 67 -8.17 -29.16 -34.08
C ASP A 67 -8.84 -28.15 -35.03
N GLU A 68 -9.29 -28.67 -36.17
CA GLU A 68 -9.87 -27.96 -37.32
C GLU A 68 -11.39 -27.83 -37.19
N GLY A 69 -11.95 -26.65 -37.50
CA GLY A 69 -13.40 -26.42 -37.45
C GLY A 69 -13.88 -25.12 -38.10
N SER A 70 -13.99 -25.15 -39.43
CA SER A 70 -14.54 -24.18 -40.39
C SER A 70 -15.69 -23.24 -39.93
N GLY A 71 -15.61 -21.95 -40.28
CA GLY A 71 -16.73 -20.99 -40.16
C GLY A 71 -16.46 -19.57 -40.68
N SER A 72 -16.68 -19.38 -41.99
CA SER A 72 -17.04 -18.17 -42.76
C SER A 72 -16.95 -16.77 -42.10
N GLY A 73 -16.20 -15.85 -42.72
CA GLY A 73 -15.92 -14.51 -42.20
C GLY A 73 -16.97 -13.41 -42.41
N SER A 74 -16.75 -12.27 -41.74
CA SER A 74 -16.91 -10.92 -42.29
C SER A 74 -16.28 -9.86 -41.37
N SER A 75 -15.34 -9.12 -41.95
CA SER A 75 -15.00 -7.69 -41.77
C SER A 75 -14.95 -7.03 -40.37
N SER A 76 -13.77 -6.46 -40.12
CA SER A 76 -13.55 -5.14 -39.52
C SER A 76 -13.90 -4.95 -38.05
N ASP A 77 -12.89 -5.01 -37.18
CA ASP A 77 -12.28 -3.78 -36.66
C ASP A 77 -10.98 -4.12 -35.90
N GLU A 78 -9.91 -3.47 -36.34
CA GLU A 78 -8.59 -3.46 -35.71
C GLU A 78 -8.67 -2.69 -34.37
N GLU A 79 -9.10 -3.35 -33.30
CA GLU A 79 -8.84 -2.85 -31.95
C GLU A 79 -7.41 -3.21 -31.56
N ALA A 80 -6.51 -2.28 -31.88
CA ALA A 80 -5.15 -2.20 -31.39
C ALA A 80 -5.08 -2.62 -29.91
N GLY A 81 -4.15 -3.54 -29.60
CA GLY A 81 -3.94 -4.08 -28.26
C GLY A 81 -3.82 -2.99 -27.19
N LYS A 82 -4.93 -2.72 -26.50
CA LYS A 82 -4.94 -1.94 -25.27
C LYS A 82 -4.15 -2.74 -24.25
N ASN A 83 -2.99 -2.25 -23.85
CA ASN A 83 -2.26 -2.84 -22.74
C ASN A 83 -3.23 -2.94 -21.56
N LYS A 84 -3.27 -4.10 -20.88
CA LYS A 84 -4.05 -4.34 -19.65
C LYS A 84 -3.82 -3.27 -18.55
N PHE A 85 -2.81 -2.41 -18.74
CA PHE A 85 -2.34 -1.34 -17.86
C PHE A 85 -2.86 0.07 -18.20
N ASP A 86 -3.72 0.24 -19.20
CA ASP A 86 -4.24 1.54 -19.66
C ASP A 86 -5.68 1.86 -19.16
N LEU A 87 -6.17 1.10 -18.18
CA LEU A 87 -7.39 1.45 -17.47
C LEU A 87 -7.13 2.64 -16.52
N GLY A 88 -7.83 3.76 -16.72
CA GLY A 88 -7.75 4.97 -15.92
C GLY A 88 -7.16 6.18 -16.66
N LYS A 89 -7.06 7.32 -15.96
CA LYS A 89 -6.60 8.60 -16.52
C LYS A 89 -5.33 9.09 -15.82
N PRO A 90 -4.30 9.58 -16.52
CA PRO A 90 -3.16 10.22 -15.85
C PRO A 90 -3.60 11.49 -15.10
N PRO A 91 -3.00 11.81 -13.95
CA PRO A 91 -3.37 13.00 -13.19
C PRO A 91 -3.06 14.28 -13.97
N SER A 92 -3.96 15.27 -13.87
CA SER A 92 -3.76 16.61 -14.43
C SER A 92 -2.93 17.54 -13.54
N PHE A 93 -2.57 17.09 -12.33
CA PHE A 93 -1.85 17.84 -11.32
C PHE A 93 -0.51 17.18 -10.98
N PRO A 94 0.48 17.94 -10.45
CA PRO A 94 1.79 17.39 -10.16
C PRO A 94 1.74 16.40 -8.98
N VAL A 95 2.43 15.27 -9.13
CA VAL A 95 2.66 14.31 -8.05
C VAL A 95 4.14 14.27 -7.75
N SER A 96 4.51 14.40 -6.48
CA SER A 96 5.91 14.55 -6.05
C SER A 96 6.25 13.68 -4.84
N MET A 97 7.54 13.43 -4.59
CA MET A 97 7.97 12.79 -3.35
C MET A 97 9.30 13.32 -2.85
N TRP A 98 9.49 13.30 -1.53
CA TRP A 98 10.83 13.35 -0.95
C TRP A 98 11.35 11.92 -0.80
N ASP A 99 12.40 11.57 -1.55
CA ASP A 99 13.13 10.31 -1.42
C ASP A 99 14.25 10.47 -0.39
N LEU A 100 14.15 9.78 0.75
CA LEU A 100 15.17 9.79 1.79
C LEU A 100 16.25 8.73 1.57
N ASN A 101 16.15 7.93 0.52
CA ASN A 101 17.03 6.81 0.21
C ASN A 101 17.09 5.75 1.32
N HIS A 102 16.03 5.64 2.12
CA HIS A 102 15.96 4.69 3.23
C HIS A 102 15.48 3.29 2.82
N CYS A 103 14.87 3.16 1.64
CA CYS A 103 14.25 1.94 1.14
C CYS A 103 15.13 1.25 0.08
N ASP A 104 14.99 -0.07 -0.04
CA ASP A 104 15.57 -0.84 -1.16
C ASP A 104 14.99 -0.33 -2.50
N PRO A 105 15.82 0.17 -3.43
CA PRO A 105 15.35 0.72 -4.71
C PRO A 105 14.56 -0.27 -5.57
N LYS A 106 14.78 -1.58 -5.42
CA LYS A 106 14.05 -2.61 -6.18
C LYS A 106 12.64 -2.83 -5.66
N LYS A 107 12.42 -2.63 -4.35
CA LYS A 107 11.14 -2.90 -3.68
C LYS A 107 10.32 -1.64 -3.42
N CYS A 108 10.94 -0.46 -3.44
CA CYS A 108 10.27 0.79 -3.19
C CYS A 108 9.29 1.16 -4.33
N SER A 109 8.01 1.30 -3.99
CA SER A 109 6.99 1.74 -4.95
C SER A 109 7.19 3.20 -5.37
N GLY A 110 7.64 4.08 -4.48
CA GLY A 110 7.97 5.48 -4.82
C GLY A 110 9.06 5.60 -5.88
N ARG A 111 10.18 4.89 -5.69
CA ARG A 111 11.26 4.83 -6.69
C ARG A 111 10.84 4.14 -7.98
N LYS A 112 9.95 3.14 -7.93
CA LYS A 112 9.36 2.57 -9.15
C LYS A 112 8.57 3.64 -9.91
N LEU A 113 7.71 4.40 -9.25
CA LEU A 113 6.98 5.51 -9.89
C LEU A 113 7.94 6.55 -10.50
N SER A 114 9.05 6.85 -9.82
CA SER A 114 10.05 7.80 -10.31
C SER A 114 10.73 7.33 -11.59
N ARG A 115 11.10 6.03 -11.66
CA ARG A 115 11.66 5.42 -12.88
C ARG A 115 10.71 5.45 -14.07
N HIS A 116 9.40 5.42 -13.82
CA HIS A 116 8.37 5.51 -14.86
C HIS A 116 7.97 6.97 -15.17
N GLY A 117 8.61 7.97 -14.57
CA GLY A 117 8.27 9.38 -14.79
C GLY A 117 6.90 9.80 -14.21
N LEU A 118 6.35 9.01 -13.29
CA LEU A 118 5.01 9.22 -12.72
C LEU A 118 5.01 10.07 -11.45
N ILE A 119 6.19 10.37 -10.90
CA ILE A 119 6.37 11.18 -9.70
C ILE A 119 7.68 11.97 -9.80
N ALA A 120 7.65 13.24 -9.41
CA ALA A 120 8.83 14.09 -9.36
C ALA A 120 9.55 14.01 -8.01
N ASN A 121 10.87 13.94 -8.01
CA ASN A 121 11.65 13.91 -6.77
C ASN A 121 11.93 15.34 -6.29
N LEU A 122 11.55 15.62 -5.04
CA LEU A 122 11.80 16.88 -4.36
C LEU A 122 13.11 16.81 -3.60
N ARG A 123 13.86 17.92 -3.60
CA ARG A 123 15.08 18.06 -2.80
C ARG A 123 14.73 18.28 -1.33
N LEU A 124 15.56 17.79 -0.42
CA LEU A 124 15.45 18.12 1.00
C LEU A 124 15.56 19.64 1.20
N GLY A 125 14.63 20.24 1.94
CA GLY A 125 14.53 21.70 2.11
C GLY A 125 13.63 22.40 1.08
N GLN A 126 13.29 21.75 -0.04
CA GLN A 126 12.32 22.27 -0.99
C GLN A 126 10.92 22.25 -0.38
N LYS A 127 10.21 23.37 -0.45
CA LYS A 127 8.82 23.49 -0.01
C LYS A 127 7.88 22.91 -1.08
N PHE A 128 6.86 22.17 -0.65
CA PHE A 128 5.75 21.77 -1.51
C PHE A 128 4.48 22.55 -1.13
N PRO A 129 3.80 23.24 -2.08
CA PRO A 129 2.62 24.04 -1.77
C PRO A 129 1.34 23.20 -1.60
N GLY A 130 1.28 22.04 -2.25
CA GLY A 130 0.09 21.18 -2.27
C GLY A 130 -0.06 20.30 -1.04
N LEU A 131 -0.90 19.26 -1.19
CA LEU A 131 -1.21 18.32 -0.13
C LEU A 131 -0.02 17.39 0.11
N VAL A 132 0.38 17.23 1.38
CA VAL A 132 1.50 16.36 1.73
C VAL A 132 1.07 15.27 2.67
N LEU A 133 1.26 14.02 2.26
CA LEU A 133 1.03 12.86 3.11
C LEU A 133 2.23 12.66 4.02
N THR A 134 2.01 12.85 5.32
CA THR A 134 3.08 12.79 6.30
C THR A 134 2.55 12.41 7.69
N PRO A 135 3.28 11.59 8.47
CA PRO A 135 2.86 11.22 9.82
C PRO A 135 2.80 12.40 10.80
N VAL A 136 3.35 13.57 10.44
CA VAL A 136 3.25 14.80 11.25
C VAL A 136 1.99 15.62 10.98
N GLY A 137 1.14 15.18 10.05
CA GLY A 137 -0.14 15.83 9.77
C GLY A 137 -1.07 15.81 10.97
N THR A 138 -1.96 16.80 11.07
CA THR A 138 -2.98 16.86 12.13
C THR A 138 -4.34 16.42 11.64
N ASN A 139 -4.66 16.73 10.39
CA ASN A 139 -5.96 16.47 9.77
C ASN A 139 -5.82 15.29 8.80
N CYS A 140 -6.86 14.47 8.70
CA CYS A 140 -6.94 13.42 7.69
C CYS A 140 -7.25 14.03 6.32
N VAL A 141 -6.81 13.34 5.26
CA VAL A 141 -7.25 13.64 3.89
C VAL A 141 -8.78 13.53 3.84
N SER A 142 -9.41 14.51 3.23
CA SER A 142 -10.87 14.55 3.03
C SER A 142 -11.21 15.18 1.67
N PRO A 143 -12.45 15.04 1.18
CA PRO A 143 -12.85 15.65 -0.09
C PRO A 143 -12.63 17.17 -0.21
N LEU A 144 -12.58 17.91 0.91
CA LEU A 144 -12.21 19.33 0.93
C LEU A 144 -10.81 19.63 0.38
N ASP A 145 -9.92 18.64 0.34
CA ASP A 145 -8.56 18.82 -0.15
C ASP A 145 -8.48 18.81 -1.69
N ARG A 146 -9.59 18.56 -2.39
CA ARG A 146 -9.66 18.48 -3.86
C ARG A 146 -9.12 19.74 -4.56
N ASP A 147 -9.45 20.93 -4.06
CA ASP A 147 -9.01 22.20 -4.66
C ASP A 147 -7.49 22.42 -4.48
N ILE A 148 -6.95 21.97 -3.35
CA ILE A 148 -5.51 22.02 -3.07
C ILE A 148 -4.77 21.08 -4.03
N ILE A 149 -5.31 19.89 -4.25
CA ILE A 149 -4.75 18.91 -5.19
C ILE A 149 -4.79 19.43 -6.62
N THR A 150 -5.93 19.99 -7.05
CA THR A 150 -6.07 20.56 -8.40
C THR A 150 -5.05 21.66 -8.66
N SER A 151 -4.88 22.58 -7.70
CA SER A 151 -4.03 23.76 -7.88
C SER A 151 -2.55 23.48 -7.70
N SER A 152 -2.19 22.63 -6.74
CA SER A 152 -0.83 22.53 -6.21
C SER A 152 -0.28 21.09 -6.16
N GLY A 153 -1.11 20.08 -6.40
CA GLY A 153 -0.72 18.68 -6.47
C GLY A 153 -0.62 17.95 -5.13
N ILE A 154 -0.06 16.75 -5.19
CA ILE A 154 0.12 15.83 -4.06
C ILE A 154 1.61 15.51 -3.90
N ALA A 155 2.09 15.46 -2.66
CA ALA A 155 3.40 14.88 -2.37
C ALA A 155 3.39 13.88 -1.23
N VAL A 156 4.34 12.95 -1.27
CA VAL A 156 4.55 11.92 -0.23
C VAL A 156 5.98 11.91 0.27
N VAL A 157 6.18 11.40 1.48
CA VAL A 157 7.52 11.19 2.05
C VAL A 157 7.88 9.71 1.94
N ASP A 158 8.80 9.36 1.03
CA ASP A 158 9.28 7.99 0.88
C ASP A 158 10.38 7.71 1.91
N CYS A 159 10.00 6.95 2.94
CA CYS A 159 10.89 6.56 4.03
C CYS A 159 10.61 5.13 4.46
N SER A 160 11.63 4.45 4.97
CA SER A 160 11.42 3.11 5.53
C SER A 160 10.68 3.22 6.85
N TRP A 161 9.65 2.39 7.06
CA TRP A 161 8.92 2.30 8.33
C TRP A 161 9.83 2.12 9.56
N ALA A 162 11.00 1.50 9.40
CA ALA A 162 11.97 1.28 10.46
C ALA A 162 12.77 2.52 10.89
N ARG A 163 12.74 3.60 10.09
CA ARG A 163 13.54 4.83 10.30
C ARG A 163 12.68 6.09 10.30
N LEU A 164 11.45 5.98 10.77
CA LEU A 164 10.56 7.13 10.90
C LEU A 164 11.11 8.15 11.90
N ASP A 165 11.64 7.69 13.04
CA ASP A 165 12.13 8.59 14.10
C ASP A 165 13.38 9.37 13.69
N GLU A 166 14.18 8.81 12.78
CA GLU A 166 15.39 9.44 12.22
C GLU A 166 15.06 10.41 11.06
N THR A 167 13.82 10.42 10.59
CA THR A 167 13.43 11.18 9.40
C THR A 167 13.36 12.67 9.70
N PRO A 168 14.06 13.54 8.95
CA PRO A 168 14.10 14.98 9.21
C PRO A 168 12.83 15.69 8.69
N PHE A 169 11.67 15.42 9.30
CA PHE A 169 10.39 16.04 8.93
C PHE A 169 10.45 17.58 8.97
N ASN A 170 11.26 18.15 9.87
CA ASN A 170 11.47 19.60 9.97
C ASN A 170 12.05 20.25 8.70
N LYS A 171 12.77 19.47 7.87
CA LYS A 171 13.35 19.94 6.61
C LYS A 171 12.37 19.83 5.43
N MET A 172 11.27 19.10 5.58
CA MET A 172 10.25 18.92 4.55
C MET A 172 9.07 19.85 4.85
N LYS A 173 9.17 21.10 4.39
CA LYS A 173 8.16 22.13 4.67
C LYS A 173 6.97 21.97 3.74
N SER A 174 5.78 21.89 4.33
CA SER A 174 4.50 21.87 3.62
C SER A 174 3.52 22.86 4.23
N THR A 175 2.65 23.43 3.40
CA THR A 175 1.52 24.25 3.86
C THR A 175 0.35 23.38 4.31
N ASN A 176 0.16 22.20 3.69
CA ASN A 176 -1.01 21.35 3.86
C ASN A 176 -0.63 19.90 4.21
N PRO A 177 -0.05 19.64 5.39
CA PRO A 177 0.22 18.27 5.83
C PRO A 177 -1.09 17.55 6.18
N ARG A 178 -1.23 16.30 5.74
CA ARG A 178 -2.38 15.42 5.99
C ARG A 178 -1.94 14.03 6.39
N LEU A 179 -2.76 13.41 7.24
CA LEU A 179 -2.73 11.99 7.57
C LEU A 179 -3.64 11.22 6.63
N LEU A 180 -3.32 9.95 6.36
CA LEU A 180 -4.30 9.04 5.78
C LEU A 180 -5.19 8.45 6.88
N PRO A 181 -6.49 8.28 6.62
CA PRO A 181 -7.35 7.51 7.52
C PRO A 181 -6.94 6.03 7.51
N PHE A 182 -7.53 5.27 8.43
CA PHE A 182 -7.33 3.84 8.53
C PHE A 182 -7.66 3.15 7.20
N LEU A 183 -6.67 2.43 6.69
CA LEU A 183 -6.72 1.61 5.49
C LEU A 183 -5.77 0.43 5.69
N VAL A 184 -6.05 -0.67 5.00
CA VAL A 184 -5.27 -1.91 5.06
C VAL A 184 -4.40 -2.03 3.81
N ALA A 185 -3.13 -2.35 4.02
CA ALA A 185 -2.18 -2.55 2.92
C ALA A 185 -2.50 -3.81 2.11
N ALA A 186 -2.44 -3.68 0.78
CA ALA A 186 -2.50 -4.80 -0.17
C ALA A 186 -1.13 -5.06 -0.84
N ASN A 187 -0.11 -4.24 -0.56
CA ASN A 187 1.22 -4.47 -1.07
C ASN A 187 1.83 -5.80 -0.55
N PRO A 188 2.63 -6.53 -1.37
CA PRO A 188 3.18 -7.83 -1.00
C PRO A 188 4.06 -7.87 0.26
N ILE A 189 4.58 -6.72 0.71
CA ILE A 189 5.48 -6.62 1.86
C ILE A 189 4.69 -6.54 3.17
N ASN A 190 3.56 -5.85 3.16
CA ASN A 190 2.75 -5.55 4.34
C ASN A 190 1.28 -5.94 4.19
N TYR A 191 0.98 -6.90 3.31
CA TYR A 191 -0.38 -7.34 3.05
C TYR A 191 -1.16 -7.61 4.34
N GLY A 192 -2.37 -7.07 4.45
CA GLY A 192 -3.25 -7.21 5.60
C GLY A 192 -2.87 -6.36 6.81
N LYS A 193 -1.74 -5.63 6.78
CA LYS A 193 -1.33 -4.79 7.92
C LYS A 193 -2.03 -3.43 7.87
N PRO A 194 -2.63 -2.98 8.97
CA PRO A 194 -3.28 -1.68 9.04
C PRO A 194 -2.26 -0.55 8.99
N CYS A 195 -2.59 0.54 8.27
CA CYS A 195 -1.82 1.77 8.16
C CYS A 195 -0.37 1.61 7.63
N LYS A 196 0.04 0.43 7.16
CA LYS A 196 1.37 0.16 6.59
C LYS A 196 1.37 0.23 5.07
N LEU A 197 0.76 1.28 4.56
CA LEU A 197 0.63 1.54 3.13
C LEU A 197 1.98 1.84 2.49
N SER A 198 2.10 1.49 1.22
CA SER A 198 3.20 1.89 0.35
C SER A 198 2.94 3.28 -0.26
N CYS A 199 3.96 3.90 -0.84
CA CYS A 199 3.84 5.25 -1.43
C CYS A 199 2.77 5.33 -2.53
N VAL A 200 2.65 4.30 -3.39
CA VAL A 200 1.60 4.25 -4.41
C VAL A 200 0.20 4.11 -3.81
N GLU A 201 0.01 3.25 -2.81
CA GLU A 201 -1.28 3.10 -2.13
C GLU A 201 -1.69 4.38 -1.41
N ALA A 202 -0.73 5.08 -0.81
CA ALA A 202 -0.98 6.35 -0.14
C ALA A 202 -1.43 7.46 -1.11
N ILE A 203 -0.76 7.57 -2.27
CA ILE A 203 -1.13 8.50 -3.34
C ILE A 203 -2.53 8.14 -3.87
N ALA A 204 -2.74 6.87 -4.22
CA ALA A 204 -4.00 6.40 -4.78
C ALA A 204 -5.17 6.58 -3.80
N ALA A 205 -4.99 6.26 -2.51
CA ALA A 205 -6.00 6.51 -1.49
C ALA A 205 -6.38 7.99 -1.40
N SER A 206 -5.39 8.88 -1.45
CA SER A 206 -5.64 10.33 -1.40
C SER A 206 -6.42 10.82 -2.61
N MET A 207 -6.06 10.35 -3.80
CA MET A 207 -6.78 10.62 -5.05
C MET A 207 -8.21 10.08 -4.97
N TYR A 208 -8.39 8.84 -4.51
CA TYR A 208 -9.70 8.22 -4.39
C TYR A 208 -10.62 8.99 -3.45
N ILE A 209 -10.13 9.31 -2.24
CA ILE A 209 -10.89 10.06 -1.23
C ILE A 209 -11.27 11.43 -1.77
N THR A 210 -10.40 12.10 -2.53
CA THR A 210 -10.68 13.44 -3.08
C THR A 210 -11.44 13.44 -4.40
N GLY A 211 -11.91 12.28 -4.86
CA GLY A 211 -12.77 12.13 -6.04
C GLY A 211 -12.01 12.04 -7.37
N TYR A 212 -10.73 11.67 -7.35
CA TYR A 212 -9.91 11.34 -8.52
C TYR A 212 -9.75 9.81 -8.63
N LYS A 213 -10.89 9.12 -8.75
CA LYS A 213 -10.93 7.64 -8.74
C LYS A 213 -10.18 7.06 -9.95
N ASP A 214 -10.34 7.65 -11.13
CA ASP A 214 -9.69 7.17 -12.35
C ASP A 214 -8.18 7.34 -12.31
N GLU A 215 -7.69 8.44 -11.74
CA GLU A 215 -6.27 8.69 -11.52
C GLU A 215 -5.70 7.71 -10.48
N ALA A 216 -6.44 7.45 -9.39
CA ALA A 216 -6.05 6.47 -8.39
C ALA A 216 -5.88 5.07 -9.00
N LEU A 217 -6.86 4.63 -9.79
CA LEU A 217 -6.82 3.35 -10.48
C LEU A 217 -5.67 3.29 -11.49
N TRP A 218 -5.42 4.37 -12.24
CA TRP A 218 -4.31 4.44 -13.18
C TRP A 218 -2.94 4.22 -12.52
N TYR A 219 -2.71 4.80 -11.33
CA TYR A 219 -1.49 4.55 -10.55
C TYR A 219 -1.39 3.11 -10.06
N LEU A 220 -2.48 2.57 -9.52
CA LEU A 220 -2.52 1.21 -8.98
C LEU A 220 -2.34 0.16 -10.07
N ASN A 221 -2.90 0.39 -11.26
CA ASN A 221 -2.81 -0.54 -12.38
C ASN A 221 -1.36 -0.79 -12.81
N LYS A 222 -0.41 0.13 -12.57
CA LYS A 222 1.04 -0.10 -12.84
C LYS A 222 1.68 -1.17 -11.94
N PHE A 223 0.93 -1.71 -11.00
CA PHE A 223 1.32 -2.77 -10.08
C PHE A 223 0.35 -3.94 -10.26
N SER A 224 0.88 -5.15 -10.46
CA SER A 224 0.05 -6.34 -10.67
C SER A 224 -0.93 -6.62 -9.54
N TRP A 225 -0.58 -6.25 -8.31
CA TRP A 225 -1.39 -6.38 -7.09
C TRP A 225 -2.24 -5.13 -6.77
N GLY A 226 -2.18 -4.07 -7.59
CA GLY A 226 -2.78 -2.77 -7.25
C GLY A 226 -4.31 -2.82 -7.15
N HIS A 227 -4.98 -3.65 -7.95
CA HIS A 227 -6.43 -3.87 -7.91
C HIS A 227 -6.89 -4.35 -6.52
N SER A 228 -6.11 -5.24 -5.89
CA SER A 228 -6.40 -5.80 -4.56
C SER A 228 -6.46 -4.73 -3.48
N PHE A 229 -5.79 -3.58 -3.65
CA PHE A 229 -5.86 -2.47 -2.70
C PHE A 229 -7.27 -1.86 -2.63
N VAL A 230 -7.89 -1.67 -3.80
CA VAL A 230 -9.23 -1.08 -3.90
C VAL A 230 -10.26 -2.09 -3.42
N GLU A 231 -10.17 -3.35 -3.85
CA GLU A 231 -11.05 -4.43 -3.42
C GLU A 231 -11.03 -4.61 -1.90
N LEU A 232 -9.84 -4.65 -1.30
CA LEU A 232 -9.67 -4.83 0.15
C LEU A 232 -10.27 -3.67 0.96
N ASN A 233 -10.26 -2.45 0.43
CA ASN A 233 -10.65 -1.25 1.13
C ASN A 233 -11.91 -0.59 0.57
N GLN A 234 -12.69 -1.27 -0.29
CA GLN A 234 -13.78 -0.67 -1.06
C GLN A 234 -14.80 0.04 -0.17
N GLU A 235 -15.31 -0.65 0.88
CA GLU A 235 -16.28 -0.10 1.84
C GLU A 235 -15.75 1.19 2.50
N LEU A 236 -14.48 1.19 2.90
CA LEU A 236 -13.84 2.33 3.55
C LEU A 236 -13.59 3.49 2.57
N LEU A 237 -13.06 3.19 1.39
CA LEU A 237 -12.74 4.20 0.38
C LEU A 237 -14.00 4.92 -0.12
N ASP A 238 -15.09 4.18 -0.34
CA ASP A 238 -16.37 4.76 -0.73
C ASP A 238 -17.01 5.56 0.42
N ALA A 239 -16.95 5.06 1.65
CA ALA A 239 -17.41 5.80 2.82
C ALA A 239 -16.63 7.12 3.00
N TYR A 240 -15.31 7.09 2.88
CA TYR A 240 -14.46 8.27 2.99
C TYR A 240 -14.68 9.27 1.86
N ALA A 241 -14.89 8.80 0.63
CA ALA A 241 -15.19 9.67 -0.52
C ALA A 241 -16.56 10.37 -0.38
N ALA A 242 -17.51 9.79 0.38
CA ALA A 242 -18.81 10.39 0.66
C ALA A 242 -18.80 11.40 1.81
N CYS A 243 -17.76 11.42 2.65
CA CYS A 243 -17.62 12.39 3.73
C CYS A 243 -17.33 13.80 3.20
N LYS A 244 -17.54 14.83 4.02
CA LYS A 244 -17.18 16.21 3.66
C LYS A 244 -15.82 16.60 4.21
N ASN A 245 -15.59 16.35 5.49
CA ASN A 245 -14.45 16.90 6.22
C ASN A 245 -13.67 15.83 6.98
N SER A 246 -12.47 16.20 7.47
CA SER A 246 -11.62 15.31 8.24
C SER A 246 -12.27 14.76 9.52
N ALA A 247 -13.26 15.43 10.11
CA ALA A 247 -13.93 14.91 11.31
C ALA A 247 -14.92 13.78 10.97
N GLU A 248 -15.67 13.92 9.88
CA GLU A 248 -16.55 12.87 9.35
C GLU A 248 -15.75 11.63 8.92
N ILE A 249 -14.56 11.84 8.32
CA ILE A 249 -13.64 10.75 7.98
C ILE A 249 -13.25 9.94 9.24
N LEU A 250 -12.91 10.64 10.33
CA LEU A 250 -12.56 9.99 11.59
C LEU A 250 -13.75 9.28 12.24
N GLU A 251 -14.95 9.82 12.11
CA GLU A 251 -16.17 9.17 12.59
C GLU A 251 -16.47 7.88 11.81
N ALA A 252 -16.41 7.94 10.47
CA ALA A 252 -16.57 6.78 9.60
C ALA A 252 -15.51 5.70 9.90
N GLN A 253 -14.27 6.11 10.11
CA GLN A 253 -13.17 5.23 10.53
C GLN A 253 -13.49 4.53 11.86
N ASN A 254 -13.86 5.28 12.89
CA ASN A 254 -14.11 4.71 14.22
C ASN A 254 -15.29 3.74 14.19
N LYS A 255 -16.37 4.11 13.48
CA LYS A 255 -17.54 3.25 13.30
C LYS A 255 -17.17 1.92 12.63
N TYR A 256 -16.30 1.95 11.63
CA TYR A 256 -15.82 0.73 10.97
C TYR A 256 -14.99 -0.15 11.93
N LEU A 257 -14.08 0.46 12.70
CA LEU A 257 -13.26 -0.27 13.66
C LEU A 257 -14.09 -0.90 14.78
N GLU A 258 -15.08 -0.19 15.32
CA GLU A 258 -16.00 -0.71 16.34
C GLU A 258 -16.83 -1.89 15.80
N LYS A 259 -17.33 -1.78 14.56
CA LYS A 259 -18.06 -2.88 13.89
C LYS A 259 -17.16 -4.10 13.73
N ALA A 260 -15.93 -3.91 13.24
CA ALA A 260 -14.98 -5.00 13.03
C ALA A 260 -14.57 -5.69 14.35
N GLU A 261 -14.40 -4.94 15.43
CA GLU A 261 -14.08 -5.47 16.77
C GLU A 261 -15.27 -6.25 17.36
N ALA A 262 -16.49 -5.77 17.17
CA ALA A 262 -17.71 -6.46 17.59
C ALA A 262 -17.90 -7.79 16.84
N GLU A 263 -17.73 -7.79 15.52
CA GLU A 263 -17.80 -9.00 14.70
C GLU A 263 -16.72 -10.03 15.08
N HIS A 264 -15.49 -9.59 15.33
CA HIS A 264 -14.42 -10.46 15.78
C HIS A 264 -14.73 -11.07 17.15
N SER A 265 -15.22 -10.26 18.09
CA SER A 265 -15.60 -10.71 19.43
C SER A 265 -16.75 -11.72 19.40
N ASN A 266 -17.74 -11.52 18.52
CA ASN A 266 -18.85 -12.46 18.34
C ASN A 266 -18.37 -13.80 17.76
N ARG A 267 -17.55 -13.77 16.69
CA ARG A 267 -16.96 -15.00 16.14
C ARG A 267 -16.13 -15.76 17.16
N ASN A 268 -15.35 -15.07 18.00
CA ASN A 268 -14.52 -15.73 19.00
C ASN A 268 -15.32 -16.32 20.18
N ARG A 269 -16.54 -15.83 20.42
CA ARG A 269 -17.46 -16.41 21.42
C ARG A 269 -18.21 -17.64 20.91
N GLU A 270 -18.31 -17.81 19.59
CA GLU A 270 -19.01 -18.93 18.95
C GLU A 270 -18.12 -20.18 18.82
N ILE A 271 -16.81 -20.07 19.07
CA ILE A 271 -15.89 -21.20 19.10
C ILE A 271 -16.01 -21.91 20.47
N ASP A 272 -16.97 -22.83 20.58
CA ASP A 272 -17.09 -23.77 21.68
C ASP A 272 -16.07 -24.91 21.47
N LEU A 273 -14.82 -24.68 21.90
CA LEU A 273 -13.79 -25.72 21.91
C LEU A 273 -14.12 -26.72 23.03
N PRO A 274 -14.32 -28.02 22.73
CA PRO A 274 -14.51 -29.01 23.77
C PRO A 274 -13.28 -29.05 24.69
N PRO A 275 -13.46 -29.32 26.00
CA PRO A 275 -12.34 -29.51 26.91
C PRO A 275 -11.44 -30.61 26.35
N SER A 276 -10.14 -30.32 26.20
CA SER A 276 -9.14 -31.35 25.98
C SER A 276 -8.98 -32.11 27.30
N GLU A 277 -9.80 -33.13 27.53
CA GLU A 277 -9.52 -34.14 28.57
C GLU A 277 -8.31 -34.94 28.08
N SER A 278 -7.11 -34.56 28.54
CA SER A 278 -5.96 -35.45 28.53
C SER A 278 -6.18 -36.48 29.63
N GLU A 279 -6.56 -37.69 29.23
CA GLU A 279 -6.49 -38.86 30.11
C GLU A 279 -5.02 -39.12 30.42
N ASP A 280 -4.58 -38.72 31.62
CA ASP A 280 -3.33 -39.18 32.21
C ASP A 280 -3.54 -40.65 32.60
N GLU A 281 -3.05 -41.59 31.78
CA GLU A 281 -2.91 -42.99 32.17
C GLU A 281 -1.84 -43.07 33.28
N GLU A 282 -2.29 -43.18 34.53
CA GLU A 282 -1.44 -43.58 35.65
C GLU A 282 -1.09 -45.07 35.48
N GLU A 283 0.15 -45.36 35.08
CA GLU A 283 0.74 -46.70 35.24
C GLU A 283 0.97 -46.95 36.73
N GLU A 284 0.08 -47.72 37.37
CA GLU A 284 0.33 -48.36 38.66
C GLU A 284 1.31 -49.54 38.44
N ASP A 285 2.58 -49.32 38.78
CA ASP A 285 3.55 -50.38 39.07
C ASP A 285 3.25 -50.97 40.46
N ASP A 286 2.87 -52.25 40.54
CA ASP A 286 3.19 -53.19 41.65
C ASP A 286 2.96 -54.67 41.27
#